data_AF-A0A3L7X7V2-F1
#
_entry.id   AF-A0A3L7X7V2-F1
#
_cell.length_a   1.000
_cell.length_b   1.000
_cell.length_c   1.000
_cell.angle_alpha   90.00
_cell.angle_beta   90.00
_cell.angle_gamma   90.00
#
_symmetry.space_group_name_H-M   'P 1'
#
loop_
_entity.id
_entity.type
_entity.pdbx_description
1 polymer ?
#
loop_
_entity_poly.entity_id
_entity_poly.type
_entity_poly.pdbx_seq_one_letter_code
_entity_poly.pdbx_strand_id
1 'polypeptide(L)'
;MLLTGSLQLSQIVAWQQQYHMWLIVLLPFGAFTFMFASTAEINRTPNDIGEAESEIVAGFHTEYSGMKAGLFLAVELGNALLVGAMMSTFFLGGYTMFGLETWIPGYLILGAKTFGVYFVFVWLRATLPRFRLDQLMGFAWKFLIPLSIIQLLVVAVESMVIVQSGLSGLVTVGGSVLVNVVLTYFGVRAWANAIGYVPEVGESAPILTTTVGGLRAAERIQAVH
;
A
#
# COMPACT_ATOMS: atom_id res chain seq x y z
N MET A 1 -8.39 6.59 15.12
CA MET A 1 -9.02 6.26 16.41
C MET A 1 -8.04 6.41 17.56
N LEU A 2 -7.00 5.58 17.65
CA LEU A 2 -6.05 5.60 18.77
C LEU A 2 -5.32 6.95 18.95
N LEU A 3 -5.04 7.64 17.83
CA LEU A 3 -4.41 8.96 17.83
C LEU A 3 -5.44 10.11 17.85
N THR A 4 -6.52 9.95 17.08
CA THR A 4 -7.52 11.00 16.84
C THR A 4 -8.62 11.06 17.90
N GLY A 5 -8.74 10.05 18.76
CA GLY A 5 -9.77 9.95 19.81
C GLY A 5 -11.21 9.76 19.32
N SER A 6 -11.45 9.74 18.00
CA SER A 6 -12.80 9.66 17.40
C SER A 6 -12.82 8.84 16.12
N LEU A 7 -14.02 8.36 15.76
CA LEU A 7 -14.33 7.66 14.50
C LEU A 7 -14.82 8.62 13.40
N GLN A 8 -15.18 9.84 13.79
CA GLN A 8 -15.78 10.80 12.88
C GLN A 8 -14.73 11.35 11.91
N LEU A 9 -15.01 11.29 10.60
CA LEU A 9 -14.06 11.73 9.56
C LEU A 9 -13.64 13.20 9.72
N SER A 10 -14.57 14.08 10.10
CA SER A 10 -14.27 15.49 10.35
C SER A 10 -13.29 15.69 11.50
N GLN A 11 -13.40 14.89 12.56
CA GLN A 11 -12.49 14.94 13.72
C GLN A 11 -11.10 14.42 13.36
N ILE A 12 -11.00 13.42 12.47
CA ILE A 12 -9.71 12.94 11.94
C ILE A 12 -9.01 14.07 11.19
N VAL A 13 -9.72 14.77 10.30
CA VAL A 13 -9.18 15.91 9.55
C VAL A 13 -8.80 17.06 10.49
N ALA A 14 -9.64 17.37 11.48
CA ALA A 14 -9.37 18.42 12.46
C ALA A 14 -8.11 18.12 13.30
N TRP A 15 -7.91 16.86 13.69
CA TRP A 15 -6.68 16.44 14.38
C TRP A 15 -5.44 16.70 13.52
N GLN A 16 -5.48 16.34 12.23
CA GLN A 16 -4.37 16.59 11.31
C GLN A 16 -4.09 18.08 11.11
N GLN A 17 -5.13 18.92 11.12
CA GLN A 17 -4.99 20.36 11.04
C GLN A 17 -4.37 20.95 12.32
N GLN A 18 -4.81 20.50 13.50
CA GLN A 18 -4.31 20.98 14.79
C GLN A 18 -2.81 20.74 14.97
N TYR A 19 -2.31 19.59 14.54
CA TYR A 19 -0.89 19.24 14.63
C TYR A 19 -0.08 19.69 13.41
N HIS A 20 -0.72 20.33 12.42
CA HIS A 20 -0.12 20.70 11.13
C HIS A 20 0.72 19.56 10.53
N MET A 21 0.20 18.34 10.60
CA MET A 21 0.92 17.12 10.19
C MET A 21 -0.04 16.13 9.55
N TRP A 22 0.44 15.47 8.50
CA TRP A 22 -0.31 14.42 7.84
C TRP A 22 -0.06 13.07 8.50
N LEU A 23 -1.12 12.28 8.64
CA LEU A 23 -1.02 10.93 9.21
C LEU A 23 -0.16 10.01 8.33
N ILE A 24 0.00 10.31 7.03
CA ILE A 24 0.95 9.59 6.17
C ILE A 24 2.41 9.68 6.67
N VAL A 25 2.78 10.82 7.27
CA VAL A 25 4.14 11.06 7.78
C VAL A 25 4.32 10.37 9.13
N LEU A 26 3.28 10.38 9.96
CA LEU A 26 3.27 9.73 11.26
C LEU A 26 3.26 8.20 11.13
N LEU A 27 2.47 7.67 10.20
CA LEU A 27 2.19 6.24 10.02
C LEU A 27 2.45 5.81 8.58
N PRO A 28 3.71 5.88 8.11
CA PRO A 28 4.04 5.51 6.73
C PRO A 28 3.71 4.04 6.45
N PHE A 29 3.93 3.16 7.42
CA PHE A 29 3.56 1.75 7.29
C PHE A 29 2.04 1.55 7.22
N GLY A 30 1.27 2.25 8.06
CA GLY A 30 -0.19 2.20 8.05
C GLY A 30 -0.76 2.67 6.71
N ALA A 31 -0.23 3.77 6.18
CA ALA A 31 -0.59 4.29 4.86
C ALA A 31 -0.24 3.29 3.74
N PHE A 32 0.92 2.66 3.80
CA PHE A 32 1.33 1.61 2.85
C PHE A 32 0.40 0.39 2.90
N THR A 33 0.11 -0.13 4.10
CA THR A 33 -0.80 -1.26 4.27
C THR A 33 -2.20 -0.94 3.74
N PHE A 34 -2.70 0.28 3.99
CA PHE A 34 -3.99 0.74 3.47
C PHE A 34 -3.96 0.79 1.94
N MET A 35 -2.98 1.45 1.33
CA MET A 35 -2.86 1.52 -0.13
C MET A 35 -2.75 0.14 -0.79
N PHE A 36 -1.97 -0.77 -0.20
CA PHE A 36 -1.81 -2.12 -0.73
C PHE A 36 -3.12 -2.91 -0.66
N ALA A 37 -3.79 -2.88 0.50
CA ALA A 37 -5.09 -3.55 0.70
C ALA A 37 -6.16 -2.98 -0.22
N SER A 38 -6.20 -1.66 -0.37
CA SER A 38 -7.06 -0.94 -1.30
C SER A 38 -6.90 -1.37 -2.75
N THR A 39 -5.66 -1.63 -3.18
CA THR A 39 -5.39 -2.10 -4.55
C THR A 39 -5.90 -3.53 -4.76
N ALA A 40 -5.83 -4.37 -3.72
CA ALA A 40 -6.45 -5.70 -3.74
C ALA A 40 -7.98 -5.65 -3.75
N GLU A 41 -8.60 -4.73 -3.01
CA GLU A 41 -10.05 -4.55 -2.96
C GLU A 41 -10.64 -4.06 -4.29
N ILE A 42 -9.96 -3.12 -4.96
CA ILE A 42 -10.41 -2.61 -6.28
C ILE A 42 -10.16 -3.65 -7.39
N ASN A 43 -9.47 -4.77 -7.09
CA ASN A 43 -9.05 -5.78 -8.06
C ASN A 43 -8.32 -5.16 -9.26
N ARG A 44 -7.45 -4.17 -8.99
CA ARG A 44 -6.70 -3.47 -10.03
C ARG A 44 -5.25 -3.92 -10.04
N THR A 45 -4.63 -3.97 -11.22
CA THR A 45 -3.20 -4.29 -11.38
C THR A 45 -2.37 -3.39 -10.44
N PRO A 46 -1.47 -3.94 -9.61
CA PRO A 46 -0.86 -5.29 -9.65
C PRO A 46 -1.64 -6.45 -8.99
N ASN A 47 -2.80 -6.22 -8.37
CA ASN A 47 -3.58 -7.21 -7.60
C ASN A 47 -4.93 -7.60 -8.25
N ASP A 48 -4.99 -7.72 -9.59
CA ASP A 48 -6.21 -7.96 -10.38
C ASP A 48 -6.59 -9.44 -10.59
N ILE A 49 -6.65 -10.20 -9.49
CA ILE A 49 -6.82 -11.67 -9.54
C ILE A 49 -8.17 -12.10 -10.13
N GLY A 50 -9.28 -11.41 -9.79
CA GLY A 50 -10.61 -11.78 -10.30
C GLY A 50 -10.74 -11.67 -11.83
N GLU A 51 -9.93 -10.81 -12.45
CA GLU A 51 -9.83 -10.71 -13.91
C GLU A 51 -8.85 -11.76 -14.50
N ALA A 52 -7.89 -12.25 -13.70
CA ALA A 52 -6.87 -13.24 -14.07
C ALA A 52 -7.41 -14.65 -14.28
N GLU A 53 -8.20 -15.17 -13.34
CA GLU A 53 -8.80 -16.52 -13.46
C GLU A 53 -9.83 -16.60 -14.60
N SER A 54 -10.24 -15.42 -15.09
CA SER A 54 -11.09 -15.20 -16.24
C SER A 54 -10.32 -15.08 -17.57
N GLU A 55 -8.98 -15.08 -17.59
CA GLU A 55 -8.20 -14.80 -18.81
C GLU A 55 -8.03 -16.00 -19.77
N ILE A 56 -8.58 -17.17 -19.43
CA ILE A 56 -8.70 -18.31 -20.35
C ILE A 56 -9.95 -18.16 -21.27
N VAL A 57 -10.99 -17.46 -20.84
CA VAL A 57 -12.16 -17.01 -21.64
C VAL A 57 -12.67 -15.74 -20.97
N ALA A 58 -12.36 -14.56 -21.52
CA ALA A 58 -12.51 -13.21 -20.96
C ALA A 58 -13.74 -12.96 -20.04
N GLY A 59 -13.70 -13.53 -18.83
CA GLY A 59 -14.72 -13.66 -17.78
C GLY A 59 -16.04 -12.94 -17.97
N PHE A 60 -16.33 -12.04 -17.02
CA PHE A 60 -17.56 -11.24 -17.02
C PHE A 60 -17.64 -10.30 -18.23
N HIS A 61 -16.50 -9.96 -18.85
CA HIS A 61 -16.46 -9.16 -20.09
C HIS A 61 -17.08 -9.88 -21.30
N THR A 62 -17.11 -11.21 -21.32
CA THR A 62 -17.77 -12.00 -22.38
C THR A 62 -19.25 -12.25 -22.10
N GLU A 63 -19.64 -12.27 -20.83
CA GLU A 63 -21.02 -12.52 -20.41
C GLU A 63 -21.89 -11.25 -20.41
N TYR A 64 -21.29 -10.08 -20.20
CA TYR A 64 -22.00 -8.80 -20.10
C TYR A 64 -21.61 -7.83 -21.21
N SER A 65 -22.61 -7.30 -21.93
CA SER A 65 -22.42 -6.32 -23.00
C SER A 65 -23.26 -5.05 -22.80
N GLY A 66 -22.93 -3.99 -23.54
CA GLY A 66 -23.67 -2.73 -23.57
C GLY A 66 -23.73 -2.05 -22.19
N MET A 67 -24.95 -1.77 -21.71
CA MET A 67 -25.17 -1.04 -20.45
C MET A 67 -24.64 -1.77 -19.21
N LYS A 68 -24.67 -3.11 -19.20
CA LYS A 68 -24.18 -3.90 -18.06
C LYS A 68 -22.65 -3.80 -17.93
N ALA A 69 -21.93 -3.90 -19.05
CA ALA A 69 -20.49 -3.66 -19.10
C ALA A 69 -20.14 -2.23 -18.65
N GLY A 70 -20.93 -1.24 -19.09
CA GLY A 70 -20.77 0.16 -18.65
C GLY A 70 -20.94 0.35 -17.14
N LEU A 71 -21.88 -0.36 -16.51
CA LEU A 71 -22.07 -0.32 -15.05
C LEU A 71 -20.89 -0.93 -14.29
N PHE A 72 -20.33 -2.06 -14.75
CA PHE A 72 -19.14 -2.64 -14.13
C PHE A 72 -17.95 -1.67 -14.17
N LEU A 73 -17.69 -1.05 -15.32
CA LEU A 73 -16.62 -0.05 -15.46
C LEU A 73 -16.87 1.19 -14.58
N ALA A 74 -18.11 1.66 -14.51
CA ALA A 74 -18.48 2.80 -13.67
C ALA A 74 -18.29 2.50 -12.17
N VAL A 75 -18.62 1.28 -11.73
CA VAL A 75 -18.41 0.85 -10.34
C VAL A 75 -16.93 0.69 -10.02
N GLU A 76 -16.13 0.11 -10.91
CA GLU A 76 -14.69 -0.03 -10.71
C GLU A 76 -14.01 1.35 -10.59
N LEU A 77 -14.33 2.27 -11.51
CA LEU A 77 -13.81 3.64 -11.47
C LEU A 77 -14.31 4.41 -10.25
N GLY A 78 -15.59 4.24 -9.89
CA GLY A 78 -16.20 4.82 -8.70
C GLY A 78 -15.54 4.33 -7.42
N ASN A 79 -15.22 3.03 -7.33
CA ASN A 79 -14.53 2.45 -6.18
C ASN A 79 -13.10 2.97 -6.07
N ALA A 80 -12.38 3.08 -7.19
CA ALA A 80 -11.04 3.68 -7.20
C ALA A 80 -11.04 5.14 -6.71
N LEU A 81 -12.05 5.93 -7.09
CA LEU A 81 -12.22 7.30 -6.59
C LEU A 81 -12.61 7.34 -5.11
N LEU A 82 -13.50 6.44 -4.66
CA LEU A 82 -13.91 6.33 -3.26
C LEU A 82 -12.71 6.03 -2.36
N VAL A 83 -11.92 5.03 -2.71
CA VAL A 83 -10.70 4.65 -2.00
C VAL A 83 -9.67 5.79 -2.02
N GLY A 84 -9.53 6.49 -3.16
CA GLY A 84 -8.71 7.69 -3.25
C GLY A 84 -9.16 8.80 -2.27
N ALA A 85 -10.48 9.00 -2.14
CA ALA A 85 -11.05 9.97 -1.20
C ALA A 85 -10.86 9.53 0.26
N MET A 86 -10.97 8.24 0.56
CA MET A 86 -10.67 7.67 1.88
C MET A 86 -9.20 7.86 2.25
N MET A 87 -8.27 7.53 1.35
CA MET A 87 -6.84 7.76 1.55
C MET A 87 -6.53 9.24 1.80
N SER A 88 -7.12 10.12 0.99
CA SER A 88 -6.97 11.57 1.13
C SER A 88 -7.47 12.06 2.50
N THR A 89 -8.61 11.55 2.95
CA THR A 89 -9.24 11.94 4.22
C THR A 89 -8.49 11.40 5.43
N PHE A 90 -8.07 10.13 5.40
CA PHE A 90 -7.41 9.47 6.53
C PHE A 90 -5.95 9.85 6.69
N PHE A 91 -5.22 10.01 5.58
CA PHE A 91 -3.76 10.14 5.63
C PHE A 91 -3.26 11.50 5.20
N LEU A 92 -3.95 12.20 4.28
CA LEU A 92 -3.50 13.46 3.68
C LEU A 92 -4.24 14.70 4.21
N GLY A 93 -5.06 14.59 5.25
CA GLY A 93 -5.70 15.75 5.88
C GLY A 93 -6.95 16.25 5.15
N GLY A 94 -7.56 15.42 4.30
CA GLY A 94 -8.84 15.71 3.66
C GLY A 94 -8.88 17.06 2.95
N TYR A 95 -9.80 17.92 3.35
CA TYR A 95 -10.00 19.25 2.75
C TYR A 95 -9.03 20.34 3.24
N THR A 96 -8.16 20.06 4.22
CA THR A 96 -7.22 21.03 4.79
C THR A 96 -5.84 20.90 4.16
N MET A 97 -5.11 21.99 3.93
CA MET A 97 -3.76 21.93 3.37
C MET A 97 -2.91 23.08 3.92
N PHE A 98 -2.45 22.93 5.17
CA PHE A 98 -1.50 23.86 5.81
C PHE A 98 -1.80 25.36 5.55
N GLY A 99 -3.08 25.76 5.60
CA GLY A 99 -3.52 27.15 5.38
C GLY A 99 -3.96 27.51 3.96
N LEU A 100 -3.81 26.62 2.96
CA LEU A 100 -4.36 26.83 1.62
C LEU A 100 -5.89 26.87 1.60
N GLU A 101 -6.55 26.29 2.61
CA GLU A 101 -8.01 26.30 2.75
C GLU A 101 -8.61 27.71 2.91
N THR A 102 -7.80 28.71 3.27
CA THR A 102 -8.24 30.12 3.36
C THR A 102 -8.41 30.75 1.97
N TRP A 103 -7.68 30.27 0.97
CA TRP A 103 -7.64 30.85 -0.37
C TRP A 103 -8.41 30.03 -1.40
N ILE A 104 -8.46 28.71 -1.21
CA ILE A 104 -9.09 27.77 -2.14
C ILE A 104 -10.21 27.02 -1.41
N PRO A 105 -11.41 26.89 -2.01
CA PRO A 105 -12.48 26.08 -1.43
C PRO A 105 -12.02 24.65 -1.11
N GLY A 106 -12.30 24.18 0.11
CA GLY A 106 -11.81 22.89 0.61
C GLY A 106 -12.23 21.67 -0.23
N TYR A 107 -13.36 21.73 -0.94
CA TYR A 107 -13.78 20.65 -1.84
C TYR A 107 -12.85 20.48 -3.05
N LEU A 108 -12.22 21.57 -3.54
CA LEU A 108 -11.23 21.49 -4.61
C LEU A 108 -9.93 20.88 -4.10
N ILE A 109 -9.53 21.19 -2.87
CA ILE A 109 -8.35 20.61 -2.22
C ILE A 109 -8.53 19.10 -2.06
N LEU A 110 -9.69 18.68 -1.54
CA LEU A 110 -10.02 17.27 -1.40
C LEU A 110 -10.06 16.58 -2.77
N GLY A 111 -10.72 17.19 -3.76
CA GLY A 111 -10.76 16.67 -5.13
C GLY A 111 -9.36 16.49 -5.72
N ALA A 112 -8.50 17.51 -5.64
CA ALA A 112 -7.14 17.45 -6.15
C ALA A 112 -6.31 16.35 -5.48
N LYS A 113 -6.41 16.17 -4.16
CA LYS A 113 -5.73 15.09 -3.45
C LYS A 113 -6.28 13.71 -3.85
N THR A 114 -7.60 13.57 -3.97
CA THR A 114 -8.23 12.32 -4.43
C THR A 114 -7.74 11.95 -5.83
N PHE A 115 -7.70 12.91 -6.77
CA PHE A 115 -7.14 12.69 -8.10
C PHE A 115 -5.63 12.40 -8.05
N GLY A 116 -4.88 13.03 -7.14
CA GLY A 116 -3.48 12.71 -6.90
C GLY A 116 -3.25 11.27 -6.44
N VAL A 117 -4.07 10.77 -5.51
CA VAL A 117 -4.01 9.36 -5.07
C VAL A 117 -4.44 8.44 -6.20
N TYR A 118 -5.49 8.78 -6.94
CA TYR A 118 -5.90 8.02 -8.12
C TYR A 118 -4.79 7.94 -9.18
N PHE A 119 -4.08 9.04 -9.41
CA PHE A 119 -2.90 9.07 -10.28
C PHE A 119 -1.81 8.13 -9.77
N VAL A 120 -1.57 8.07 -8.45
CA VAL A 120 -0.64 7.09 -7.87
C VAL A 120 -1.09 5.65 -8.16
N PHE A 121 -2.38 5.33 -8.05
CA PHE A 121 -2.87 3.99 -8.43
C PHE A 121 -2.67 3.67 -9.91
N VAL A 122 -2.87 4.65 -10.81
CA VAL A 122 -2.59 4.48 -12.24
C VAL A 122 -1.08 4.30 -12.48
N TRP A 123 -0.25 5.03 -11.74
CA TRP A 123 1.20 4.93 -11.86
C TRP A 123 1.76 3.60 -11.34
N LEU A 124 1.24 3.10 -10.21
CA LEU A 124 1.59 1.77 -9.69
C LEU A 124 1.22 0.66 -10.67
N ARG A 125 0.05 0.77 -11.33
CA ARG A 125 -0.37 -0.14 -12.40
C ARG A 125 0.62 -0.16 -13.57
N ALA A 126 1.18 0.99 -13.93
CA ALA A 126 2.11 1.10 -15.06
C ALA A 126 3.52 0.60 -14.73
N THR A 127 3.91 0.59 -13.45
CA THR A 127 5.29 0.30 -13.01
C THR A 127 5.49 -1.09 -12.43
N LEU A 128 4.50 -1.63 -11.72
CA LEU A 128 4.63 -2.89 -11.02
C LEU A 128 4.17 -4.07 -11.89
N PRO A 129 4.96 -5.17 -11.93
CA PRO A 129 4.49 -6.40 -12.53
C PRO A 129 3.33 -6.99 -11.71
N ARG A 130 2.48 -7.74 -12.38
CA ARG A 130 1.34 -8.44 -11.77
C ARG A 130 1.80 -9.46 -10.71
N PHE A 131 1.12 -9.52 -9.57
CA PHE A 131 1.35 -10.55 -8.55
C PHE A 131 0.54 -11.82 -8.82
N ARG A 132 1.13 -12.99 -8.58
CA ARG A 132 0.38 -14.27 -8.53
C ARG A 132 -0.43 -14.35 -7.23
N LEU A 133 -1.62 -14.98 -7.29
CA LEU A 133 -2.51 -15.16 -6.12
C LEU A 133 -1.78 -15.74 -4.90
N ASP A 134 -0.96 -16.77 -5.09
CA ASP A 134 -0.22 -17.41 -3.99
C ASP A 134 0.77 -16.45 -3.31
N GLN A 135 1.41 -15.58 -4.10
CA GLN A 135 2.35 -14.58 -3.61
C GLN A 135 1.61 -13.44 -2.89
N LEU A 136 0.47 -13.01 -3.43
CA LEU A 136 -0.38 -12.00 -2.80
C LEU A 136 -0.89 -12.48 -1.45
N MET A 137 -1.50 -13.68 -1.41
CA MET A 137 -2.06 -14.26 -0.19
C MET A 137 -0.97 -14.56 0.83
N GLY A 138 0.19 -15.05 0.37
CA GLY A 138 1.37 -15.21 1.21
C GLY A 138 1.82 -13.89 1.83
N PHE A 139 1.92 -12.81 1.06
CA PHE A 139 2.31 -11.49 1.56
C PHE A 139 1.26 -10.89 2.51
N ALA A 140 -0.03 -11.00 2.18
CA ALA A 140 -1.11 -10.50 3.03
C ALA A 140 -1.16 -11.20 4.38
N TRP A 141 -1.19 -12.54 4.38
CA TRP A 141 -1.32 -13.33 5.60
C TRP A 141 -0.04 -13.44 6.41
N LYS A 142 1.11 -13.62 5.75
CA LYS A 142 2.37 -13.79 6.47
C LYS A 142 3.00 -12.47 6.83
N PHE A 143 2.83 -11.38 6.07
CA PHE A 143 3.55 -10.13 6.30
C PHE A 143 2.63 -8.98 6.75
N LEU A 144 1.62 -8.62 5.95
CA LEU A 144 0.81 -7.42 6.22
C LEU A 144 -0.04 -7.53 7.49
N ILE A 145 -0.77 -8.64 7.67
CA ILE A 145 -1.65 -8.81 8.82
C ILE A 145 -0.86 -8.80 10.14
N PRO A 146 0.19 -9.62 10.36
CA PRO A 146 0.90 -9.63 11.63
C PRO A 146 1.59 -8.30 11.92
N LEU A 147 2.19 -7.68 10.91
CA LEU A 147 2.91 -6.42 11.08
C LEU A 147 1.95 -5.24 11.32
N SER A 148 0.77 -5.23 10.71
CA SER A 148 -0.26 -4.21 11.01
C SER A 148 -0.80 -4.32 12.43
N ILE A 149 -0.92 -5.52 12.98
CA ILE A 149 -1.30 -5.73 14.39
C ILE A 149 -0.21 -5.19 15.33
N ILE A 150 1.06 -5.50 15.04
CA ILE A 150 2.19 -4.95 15.82
C ILE A 150 2.19 -3.42 15.76
N GLN A 151 2.02 -2.84 14.56
CA GLN A 151 1.94 -1.39 14.39
C GLN A 151 0.79 -0.79 15.20
N LEU A 152 -0.38 -1.44 15.23
CA LEU A 152 -1.52 -1.00 16.03
C LEU A 152 -1.17 -0.95 17.52
N LEU A 153 -0.51 -1.98 18.05
CA LEU A 153 -0.08 -2.01 19.45
C LEU A 153 0.95 -0.92 19.77
N VAL A 154 1.92 -0.70 18.88
CA VAL A 154 2.90 0.38 19.02
C VAL A 154 2.21 1.73 19.10
N VAL A 155 1.28 2.01 18.19
CA VAL A 155 0.53 3.28 18.15
C VAL A 155 -0.36 3.45 19.38
N ALA A 156 -0.91 2.35 19.92
CA ALA A 156 -1.70 2.39 21.15
C ALA A 156 -0.85 2.80 22.37
N VAL A 157 0.35 2.23 22.51
CA VAL A 157 1.27 2.59 23.60
C VAL A 157 1.75 4.03 23.42
N GLU A 158 2.09 4.40 22.20
CA GLU A 158 2.51 5.75 21.88
C GLU A 158 1.45 6.79 22.21
N SER A 159 0.19 6.57 21.82
CA SER A 159 -0.88 7.53 22.11
C SER A 159 -1.10 7.74 23.62
N MET A 160 -0.89 6.70 24.45
CA MET A 160 -0.93 6.82 25.91
C MET A 160 0.22 7.68 26.47
N VAL A 161 1.41 7.57 25.88
CA VAL A 161 2.60 8.36 26.29
C VAL A 161 2.43 9.83 25.89
N ILE A 162 1.91 10.08 24.68
CA ILE A 162 1.63 11.42 24.16
C ILE A 162 0.70 12.18 25.12
N VAL A 163 -0.40 11.54 25.56
CA VAL A 163 -1.38 12.14 26.48
C VAL A 163 -0.78 12.50 27.84
N GLN A 164 0.20 11.74 28.33
CA GLN A 164 0.83 11.96 29.65
C GLN A 164 1.98 12.98 29.62
N SER A 165 2.62 13.16 28.47
CA SER A 165 3.90 13.88 28.38
C SER A 165 3.81 15.41 28.49
N GLY A 166 2.65 16.03 28.23
CA GLY A 166 2.45 17.49 28.34
C GLY A 166 3.40 18.36 27.49
N LEU A 167 4.22 17.73 26.62
CA LEU A 167 5.21 18.38 25.78
C LEU A 167 4.56 19.05 24.56
N SER A 168 5.23 20.06 24.03
CA SER A 168 4.79 20.81 22.85
C SER A 168 4.47 19.86 21.70
N GLY A 169 3.32 20.09 21.04
CA GLY A 169 2.78 19.16 20.03
C GLY A 169 3.77 18.79 18.93
N LEU A 170 4.71 19.68 18.58
CA LEU A 170 5.70 19.45 17.53
C LEU A 170 6.84 18.50 17.97
N VAL A 171 7.26 18.53 19.24
CA VAL A 171 8.30 17.62 19.78
C VAL A 171 7.74 16.22 19.95
N THR A 172 6.51 16.14 20.47
CA THR A 172 5.81 14.87 20.68
C THR A 172 5.48 14.19 19.35
N VAL A 173 5.12 14.98 18.33
CA VAL A 173 4.83 14.48 16.98
C VAL A 173 6.10 14.17 16.17
N GLY A 174 7.19 14.91 16.35
CA GLY A 174 8.48 14.58 15.72
C GLY A 174 9.10 13.31 16.31
N GLY A 175 9.02 13.14 17.63
CA GLY A 175 9.45 11.92 18.31
C GLY A 175 8.66 10.69 17.87
N SER A 176 7.35 10.81 17.72
CA SER A 176 6.51 9.70 17.28
C SER A 176 6.75 9.27 15.84
N VAL A 177 7.04 10.20 14.93
CA VAL A 177 7.46 9.86 13.55
C VAL A 177 8.73 9.01 13.57
N LEU A 178 9.76 9.44 14.32
CA LEU A 178 11.02 8.68 14.41
C LEU A 178 10.79 7.30 15.01
N VAL A 179 10.04 7.23 16.11
CA VAL A 179 9.70 5.95 16.77
C VAL A 179 8.95 5.04 15.82
N ASN A 180 7.92 5.52 15.12
CA ASN A 180 7.14 4.70 14.19
C ASN A 180 7.97 4.23 12.99
N VAL A 181 8.80 5.09 12.39
CA VAL A 181 9.66 4.70 11.27
C VAL A 181 10.70 3.66 11.71
N VAL A 182 11.34 3.89 12.86
CA VAL A 182 12.36 2.99 13.41
C VAL A 182 11.76 1.66 13.81
N LEU A 183 10.63 1.66 14.53
CA LEU A 183 9.93 0.44 14.94
C LEU A 183 9.35 -0.31 13.74
N THR A 184 8.83 0.38 12.73
CA THR A 184 8.44 -0.25 11.47
C THR A 184 9.64 -0.93 10.85
N TYR A 185 10.78 -0.24 10.70
CA TYR A 185 11.98 -0.81 10.09
C TYR A 185 12.49 -2.04 10.84
N PHE A 186 12.59 -1.97 12.16
CA PHE A 186 13.00 -3.11 12.99
C PHE A 186 11.95 -4.22 12.99
N GLY A 187 10.66 -3.90 13.02
CA GLY A 187 9.56 -4.85 12.94
C GLY A 187 9.58 -5.62 11.63
N VAL A 188 9.74 -4.92 10.50
CA VAL A 188 9.92 -5.52 9.18
C VAL A 188 11.12 -6.45 9.15
N ARG A 189 12.29 -6.01 9.66
CA ARG A 189 13.50 -6.86 9.66
C ARG A 189 13.38 -8.07 10.58
N ALA A 190 12.85 -7.88 11.79
CA ALA A 190 12.63 -8.97 12.74
C ALA A 190 11.66 -10.00 12.16
N TRP A 191 10.61 -9.54 11.49
CA TRP A 191 9.62 -10.40 10.87
C TRP A 191 10.16 -11.12 9.63
N ALA A 192 10.96 -10.43 8.80
CA ALA A 192 11.68 -11.05 7.69
C ALA A 192 12.62 -12.17 8.18
N ASN A 193 13.35 -11.92 9.27
CA ASN A 193 14.21 -12.90 9.91
C ASN A 193 13.41 -14.08 10.50
N ALA A 194 12.25 -13.82 11.11
CA ALA A 194 11.39 -14.85 11.69
C ALA A 194 10.79 -15.81 10.64
N ILE A 195 10.52 -15.30 9.44
CA ILE A 195 10.04 -16.11 8.30
C ILE A 195 11.21 -16.87 7.64
N GLY A 196 12.47 -16.57 7.99
CA GLY A 196 13.64 -17.13 7.34
C GLY A 196 13.77 -16.63 5.89
N TYR A 197 13.30 -15.41 5.62
CA TYR A 197 13.46 -14.78 4.31
C TYR A 197 14.94 -14.48 4.09
N VAL A 198 15.61 -15.36 3.35
CA VAL A 198 16.92 -15.08 2.78
C VAL A 198 16.66 -14.20 1.56
N PRO A 199 17.05 -12.92 1.56
CA PRO A 199 17.03 -12.17 0.31
C PRO A 199 17.90 -12.94 -0.67
N GLU A 200 17.31 -13.40 -1.77
CA GLU A 200 18.07 -13.85 -2.93
C GLU A 200 18.80 -12.62 -3.47
N VAL A 201 19.93 -12.28 -2.85
CA VAL A 201 20.96 -11.46 -3.46
C VAL A 201 21.67 -12.36 -4.47
N GLY A 202 20.90 -12.92 -5.39
CA GLY A 202 21.46 -13.45 -6.61
C GLY A 202 22.00 -12.24 -7.34
N GLU A 203 23.31 -12.20 -7.56
CA GLU A 203 23.84 -11.37 -8.63
C GLU A 203 22.95 -11.64 -9.84
N SER A 204 22.21 -10.62 -10.28
CA SER A 204 21.64 -10.56 -11.63
C SER A 204 22.80 -10.42 -12.63
N ALA A 205 23.79 -11.30 -12.54
CA ALA A 205 24.66 -11.57 -13.65
C ALA A 205 23.75 -12.22 -14.70
N PRO A 206 23.59 -11.64 -15.89
CA PRO A 206 22.99 -12.38 -16.98
C PRO A 206 23.81 -13.66 -17.10
N ILE A 207 23.17 -14.81 -16.88
CA ILE A 207 23.77 -16.09 -17.23
C ILE A 207 23.88 -16.05 -18.74
N LEU A 208 25.01 -15.55 -19.23
CA LEU A 208 25.42 -15.69 -20.61
C LEU A 208 25.49 -17.19 -20.83
N THR A 209 24.45 -17.74 -21.48
CA THR A 209 24.43 -19.10 -22.02
C THR A 209 25.39 -19.16 -23.23
N THR A 210 26.66 -18.83 -23.00
CA THR A 210 27.76 -19.01 -23.96
C THR A 210 28.25 -20.45 -23.97
N THR A 211 27.78 -21.30 -23.05
CA THR A 211 27.97 -22.75 -23.11
C THR A 211 26.67 -23.44 -23.48
N VAL A 212 26.48 -23.52 -24.80
CA VAL A 212 25.49 -24.34 -25.50
C VAL A 212 25.37 -25.71 -24.81
N GLY A 213 24.18 -26.04 -24.31
CA GLY A 213 23.88 -27.34 -23.68
C GLY A 213 24.20 -28.56 -24.57
N GLY A 214 24.40 -28.34 -25.87
CA GLY A 214 24.90 -29.35 -26.81
C GLY A 214 26.32 -29.86 -26.54
N LEU A 215 27.23 -29.04 -26.00
CA LEU A 215 28.61 -29.48 -25.74
C LEU A 215 28.70 -30.42 -24.52
N ARG A 216 27.96 -30.13 -23.44
CA ARG A 216 27.86 -31.04 -22.29
C ARG A 216 27.12 -32.34 -22.62
N ALA A 217 26.19 -32.30 -23.57
CA ALA A 217 25.54 -33.51 -24.09
C ALA A 217 26.52 -34.35 -24.93
N ALA A 218 27.36 -33.72 -25.74
CA ALA A 218 28.39 -34.39 -26.54
C ALA A 218 29.50 -35.02 -25.68
N GLU A 219 29.99 -34.31 -24.65
CA GLU A 219 30.98 -34.85 -23.71
C GLU A 219 30.46 -36.06 -22.91
N ARG A 220 29.16 -36.07 -22.55
CA ARG A 220 28.55 -37.25 -21.91
C ARG A 220 28.44 -38.46 -22.84
N ILE A 221 28.36 -38.24 -24.15
CA ILE A 221 28.31 -39.34 -25.13
C ILE A 221 29.73 -39.88 -25.39
N GLN A 222 30.75 -39.02 -25.39
CA GLN A 222 32.15 -39.44 -25.54
C GLN A 222 32.72 -40.15 -24.32
N ALA A 223 32.21 -39.90 -23.11
CA ALA A 223 32.66 -40.58 -21.89
C ALA A 223 32.08 -42.00 -21.69
N VAL A 224 31.21 -42.47 -22.60
CA VAL A 224 30.54 -43.78 -22.53
C VAL A 224 31.12 -44.79 -23.54
N HIS A 225 32.17 -44.41 -24.28
CA HIS A 225 33.00 -45.31 -25.08
C HIS A 225 34.42 -45.43 -24.50
#